data_AF-A0A2V9HZ88-F1
#
_entry.id   AF-A0A2V9HZ88-F1
#
_cell.length_a   1.000
_cell.length_b   1.000
_cell.length_c   1.000
_cell.angle_alpha   90.00
_cell.angle_beta   90.00
_cell.angle_gamma   90.00
#
_symmetry.space_group_name_H-M   'P 1'
#
loop_
_entity.id
_entity.type
_entity.pdbx_description
1 polymer ?
#
loop_
_entity_poly.entity_id
_entity_poly.type
_entity_poly.pdbx_seq_one_letter_code
_entity_poly.pdbx_strand_id
1 'polypeptide(L)'
;MAAKLSRRDVLLTSLALAGVPRNTFSAPRGPASSAPIFREVAAEVGLDFHHFNGATGEHFMPEIMGAGVALFDYDNDGDLDVYLV
;
A
#
# COMPACT_ATOMS: atom_id res chain seq x y z
N MET A 1 27.87 43.05 22.57
CA MET A 1 28.36 43.23 21.18
C MET A 1 28.67 41.84 20.64
N ALA A 2 27.65 41.18 20.09
CA ALA A 2 27.65 39.75 19.81
C ALA A 2 28.20 39.45 18.41
N ALA A 3 29.22 38.60 18.33
CA ALA A 3 29.73 38.09 17.05
C ALA A 3 28.72 37.09 16.46
N LYS A 4 28.22 37.41 15.27
CA LYS A 4 27.21 36.67 14.54
C LYS A 4 27.88 35.51 13.79
N LEU A 5 27.88 34.31 14.37
CA LEU A 5 28.31 33.11 13.63
C LEU A 5 27.28 32.79 12.53
N SER A 6 27.77 32.65 11.30
CA SER A 6 26.96 32.40 10.10
C SER A 6 27.05 30.93 9.70
N ARG A 7 25.95 30.41 9.12
CA ARG A 7 25.74 28.99 8.73
C ARG A 7 26.68 28.47 7.63
N ARG A 8 27.77 29.15 7.34
CA ARG A 8 28.72 28.85 6.26
C ARG A 8 30.07 28.30 6.76
N ASP A 9 30.32 28.33 8.07
CA ASP A 9 31.60 27.93 8.67
C ASP A 9 31.68 26.45 9.11
N VAL A 10 30.73 25.60 8.70
CA VAL A 10 30.73 24.16 9.05
C VAL A 10 30.92 23.27 7.83
N LEU A 11 31.72 23.73 6.87
CA LEU A 11 32.21 22.89 5.78
C LEU A 11 33.73 22.83 5.86
N LEU A 12 34.26 21.60 5.80
CA LEU A 12 35.67 21.18 5.88
C LEU A 12 36.12 20.97 7.34
N THR A 13 36.35 19.76 7.84
CA THR A 13 37.47 18.88 7.48
C THR A 13 37.23 17.56 8.24
N SER A 14 37.19 16.37 7.63
CA SER A 14 38.35 15.47 7.58
C SER A 14 38.04 14.21 6.79
N LEU A 15 38.91 13.95 5.81
CA LEU A 15 39.06 12.71 5.09
C LEU A 15 40.02 11.82 5.90
N ALA A 16 39.60 10.61 6.27
CA ALA A 16 40.52 9.55 6.69
C ALA A 16 40.04 8.21 6.13
N LEU A 17 40.82 7.71 5.17
CA LEU A 17 40.65 6.45 4.48
C LEU A 17 41.15 5.32 5.41
N ALA A 18 40.28 4.37 5.77
CA ALA A 18 40.71 3.07 6.29
C ALA A 18 39.80 2.00 5.70
N GLY A 19 40.34 1.29 4.71
CA GLY A 19 39.70 0.17 4.06
C GLY A 19 39.55 -1.01 5.01
N VAL A 20 38.31 -1.45 5.19
CA VAL A 20 37.99 -2.83 5.56
C VAL A 20 37.05 -3.30 4.46
N PRO A 21 37.39 -4.34 3.66
CA PRO A 21 36.36 -5.01 2.90
C PRO A 21 35.45 -5.66 3.94
N ARG A 22 34.37 -4.98 4.30
CA ARG A 22 33.23 -5.63 4.95
C ARG A 22 32.64 -6.52 3.88
N ASN A 23 33.21 -7.71 3.78
CA ASN A 23 32.60 -8.81 3.10
C ASN A 23 31.43 -9.26 3.97
N THR A 24 30.40 -8.42 4.03
CA THR A 24 29.08 -8.83 4.50
C THR A 24 28.53 -9.70 3.39
N PHE A 25 28.94 -10.96 3.38
CA PHE A 25 28.05 -11.97 2.83
C PHE A 25 26.75 -11.79 3.61
N SER A 26 25.77 -11.20 2.93
CA SER A 26 24.38 -11.28 3.36
C SER A 26 24.15 -12.76 3.59
N ALA A 27 23.84 -13.15 4.82
CA ALA A 27 23.28 -14.47 5.08
C ALA A 27 22.15 -14.68 4.04
N PRO A 28 21.95 -15.92 3.54
CA PRO A 28 20.83 -16.19 2.67
C PRO A 28 19.60 -15.65 3.39
N ARG A 29 18.98 -14.64 2.79
CA ARG A 29 17.71 -14.11 3.26
C ARG A 29 16.79 -15.31 3.09
N GLY A 30 16.50 -16.03 4.18
CA GLY A 30 15.43 -17.02 4.19
C GLY A 30 14.21 -16.37 3.57
N PRO A 31 13.33 -17.13 2.89
CA PRO A 31 12.21 -16.55 2.15
C PRO A 31 11.56 -15.51 3.05
N ALA A 32 11.66 -14.24 2.65
CA ALA A 32 11.01 -13.18 3.39
C ALA A 32 9.54 -13.56 3.34
N SER A 33 8.97 -14.03 4.45
CA SER A 33 7.54 -14.21 4.53
C SER A 33 6.96 -12.81 4.48
N SER A 34 6.72 -12.32 3.28
CA SER A 34 6.01 -11.07 3.08
C SER A 34 4.64 -11.30 3.68
N ALA A 35 4.36 -10.61 4.79
CA ALA A 35 3.00 -10.55 5.28
C ALA A 35 2.11 -10.05 4.13
N PRO A 36 0.88 -10.58 4.00
CA PRO A 36 -0.03 -10.10 2.98
C PRO A 36 -0.28 -8.61 3.20
N ILE A 37 -0.28 -7.83 2.11
CA ILE A 37 -0.51 -6.39 2.15
C ILE A 37 -1.99 -6.04 2.38
N PHE A 38 -2.88 -7.03 2.25
CA PHE A 38 -4.31 -6.90 2.50
C PHE A 38 -4.79 -8.01 3.43
N ARG A 39 -5.84 -7.71 4.20
CA ARG A 39 -6.59 -8.67 5.02
C ARG A 39 -7.96 -8.85 4.39
N GLU A 40 -8.37 -10.09 4.18
CA GLU A 40 -9.73 -10.46 3.79
C GLU A 40 -10.62 -10.35 5.04
N VAL A 41 -11.76 -9.66 4.93
CA VAL A 41 -12.66 -9.36 6.07
C VAL A 41 -14.14 -9.48 5.71
N ALA A 42 -14.47 -9.83 4.47
CA ALA A 42 -15.84 -9.80 3.96
C ALA A 42 -16.77 -10.63 4.83
N ALA A 43 -16.35 -11.86 5.18
CA ALA A 43 -17.12 -12.73 6.07
C ALA A 43 -17.26 -12.16 7.49
N GLU A 44 -16.23 -11.49 8.02
CA GLU A 44 -16.27 -10.89 9.36
C GLU A 44 -17.27 -9.74 9.45
N VAL A 45 -17.41 -8.97 8.36
CA VAL A 45 -18.31 -7.81 8.29
C VAL A 45 -19.67 -8.14 7.64
N GLY A 46 -19.91 -9.41 7.32
CA GLY A 46 -21.18 -9.86 6.72
C GLY A 46 -21.37 -9.48 5.25
N LEU A 47 -20.30 -9.16 4.52
CA LEU A 47 -20.33 -8.85 3.10
C LEU A 47 -20.35 -10.14 2.27
N ASP A 48 -21.52 -10.52 1.76
CA ASP A 48 -21.72 -11.67 0.85
C ASP A 48 -22.31 -11.20 -0.49
N PHE A 49 -21.43 -10.82 -1.42
CA PHE A 49 -21.82 -10.31 -2.73
C PHE A 49 -21.38 -11.24 -3.86
N HIS A 50 -22.30 -11.51 -4.77
CA HIS A 50 -22.05 -12.32 -5.96
C HIS A 50 -22.50 -11.57 -7.21
N HIS A 51 -21.53 -11.15 -8.03
CA HIS A 51 -21.82 -10.62 -9.36
C HIS A 51 -22.25 -11.74 -10.30
N PHE A 52 -23.44 -11.62 -10.88
CA PHE A 52 -23.89 -12.51 -11.95
C PHE A 52 -24.08 -11.70 -13.22
N ASN A 53 -23.23 -11.95 -14.21
CA ASN A 53 -23.24 -11.23 -15.49
C ASN A 53 -24.36 -11.67 -16.45
N GLY A 54 -25.20 -12.63 -16.07
CA GLY A 54 -26.35 -13.04 -16.88
C GLY A 54 -26.00 -13.83 -18.13
N ALA A 55 -24.79 -14.38 -18.25
CA ALA A 55 -24.34 -15.00 -19.49
C ALA A 55 -25.24 -16.17 -19.95
N THR A 56 -25.66 -16.12 -21.21
CA THR A 56 -26.53 -17.15 -21.83
C THR A 56 -25.88 -17.89 -23.00
N GLY A 57 -24.71 -17.43 -23.46
CA GLY A 57 -24.03 -17.93 -24.65
C GLY A 57 -24.29 -17.10 -25.91
N GLU A 58 -25.24 -16.16 -25.85
CA GLU A 58 -25.56 -15.23 -26.95
C GLU A 58 -24.63 -14.00 -26.99
N HIS A 59 -23.69 -13.88 -26.04
CA HIS A 59 -22.63 -12.86 -26.01
C HIS A 59 -23.15 -11.43 -26.03
N PHE A 60 -24.12 -11.12 -25.17
CA PHE A 60 -24.64 -9.76 -25.06
C PHE A 60 -23.63 -8.81 -24.42
N MET A 61 -23.69 -7.54 -24.81
CA MET A 61 -22.81 -6.48 -24.28
C MET A 61 -22.79 -6.39 -22.74
N PRO A 62 -23.90 -6.58 -21.99
CA PRO A 62 -23.85 -6.58 -20.53
C PRO A 62 -23.00 -7.71 -19.92
N GLU A 63 -22.78 -8.82 -20.63
CA GLU A 63 -22.02 -9.98 -20.10
C GLU A 63 -20.53 -9.64 -19.87
N ILE A 64 -20.01 -8.64 -20.59
CA ILE A 64 -18.63 -8.14 -20.43
C ILE A 64 -18.53 -7.00 -19.41
N MET A 65 -19.66 -6.54 -18.86
CA MET A 65 -19.67 -5.50 -17.84
C MET A 65 -19.41 -6.11 -16.46
N GLY A 66 -18.41 -5.58 -15.77
CA GLY A 66 -18.11 -5.96 -14.39
C GLY A 66 -19.05 -5.31 -13.39
N ALA A 67 -19.02 -5.80 -12.16
CA ALA A 67 -19.64 -5.17 -11.01
C ALA A 67 -18.96 -3.83 -10.66
N GLY A 68 -19.65 -3.01 -9.86
CA GLY A 68 -19.15 -1.76 -9.31
C GLY A 68 -19.14 -1.77 -7.78
N VAL A 69 -18.25 -0.96 -7.20
CA VAL A 69 -18.22 -0.68 -5.76
C VAL A 69 -18.00 0.81 -5.51
N ALA A 70 -18.66 1.34 -4.50
CA ALA A 70 -18.40 2.67 -3.96
C ALA A 70 -18.29 2.59 -2.44
N LEU A 71 -17.40 3.43 -1.88
CA LEU A 71 -17.24 3.64 -0.45
C LEU A 71 -17.59 5.09 -0.14
N PHE A 72 -18.56 5.31 0.74
CA PHE A 72 -18.97 6.64 1.18
C PHE A 72 -19.77 6.53 2.47
N ASP A 73 -19.78 7.60 3.26
CA ASP A 73 -20.59 7.73 4.47
C ASP A 73 -21.99 8.21 4.06
N TYR A 74 -22.96 7.29 4.03
CA TYR A 74 -24.31 7.56 3.54
C TYR A 74 -25.19 8.26 4.57
N ASP A 75 -25.09 7.87 5.83
CA ASP A 75 -25.95 8.36 6.92
C ASP A 75 -25.26 9.37 7.85
N ASN A 76 -23.99 9.68 7.58
CA ASN A 76 -23.18 10.67 8.27
C ASN A 76 -22.84 10.26 9.72
N ASP A 77 -22.66 8.97 9.98
CA ASP A 77 -22.24 8.44 11.28
C ASP A 77 -20.71 8.38 11.45
N GLY A 78 -19.96 8.64 10.36
CA GLY A 78 -18.51 8.68 10.33
C GLY A 78 -17.84 7.37 9.93
N ASP A 79 -18.60 6.30 9.72
CA ASP A 79 -18.13 5.05 9.14
C ASP A 79 -18.34 5.07 7.60
N LEU A 80 -17.54 4.28 6.86
CA LEU A 80 -17.70 4.16 5.41
C LEU A 80 -18.65 3.00 5.10
N ASP A 81 -19.72 3.29 4.38
CA ASP A 81 -20.62 2.28 3.84
C ASP A 81 -20.10 1.71 2.53
N VAL A 82 -20.52 0.46 2.25
CA VAL A 82 -20.21 -0.25 1.02
C VAL A 82 -21.45 -0.31 0.14
N TYR A 83 -21.37 0.23 -1.07
CA TYR A 83 -22.40 0.07 -2.11
C TYR A 83 -21.87 -0.77 -3.26
N LEU A 84 -22.60 -1.81 -3.65
CA LEU A 84 -22.23 -2.76 -4.69
C LEU A 84 -23.31 -2.81 -5.79
N VAL A 85 -22.90 -2.95 -7.05
CA VAL A 85 -23.79 -3.05 -8.23
C VAL A 85 -23.32 -4.13 -9.19
#